data_AF-A0A183G4J7-F1
#
_entry.id   AF-A0A183G4J7-F1
#
_cell.length_a   1.000
_cell.length_b   1.000
_cell.length_c   1.000
_cell.angle_alpha   90.00
_cell.angle_beta   90.00
_cell.angle_gamma   90.00
#
_symmetry.space_group_name_H-M   'P 1'
#
loop_
_entity.id
_entity.type
_entity.pdbx_description
1 polymer ?
#
loop_
_entity_poly.entity_id
_entity_poly.type
_entity_poly.pdbx_seq_one_letter_code
_entity_poly.pdbx_strand_id
1 'polypeptide(L)'
;MLGDEVKIFLTEICLFNAQHEADELARLGFLDELNRIIFYEPTQPGHPKYREVLEIHRNYERSNVSGMVRFQLVQLDALLEEERALKEEAKSHSKLMRRLGDEVLTEIRLAMENLQLEELHERFSELSLEDLPRNRNRLVPTHQPTNDPRNARAGSKRKQPDEDLEELKHEYEKRIRQCEEELHEVTRYLSENITRERHYGDIRMKDSEYHVVCVYCLETGTHYSDACPKYRSVLTVI
;
A
#
# COMPACT_ATOMS: atom_id res chain seq x y z
N MET A 1 -29.31 -63.43 -36.94
CA MET A 1 -29.03 -61.98 -37.04
C MET A 1 -28.32 -61.39 -35.81
N LEU A 2 -28.11 -62.13 -34.72
CA LEU A 2 -27.36 -61.68 -33.52
C LEU A 2 -25.82 -61.65 -33.69
N GLY A 3 -25.28 -62.09 -34.83
CA GLY A 3 -23.83 -62.26 -35.02
C GLY A 3 -23.09 -60.98 -35.39
N ASP A 4 -23.77 -59.99 -35.97
CA ASP A 4 -23.12 -58.77 -36.48
C ASP A 4 -23.10 -57.66 -35.43
N GLU A 5 -24.13 -57.54 -34.59
CA GLU A 5 -24.16 -56.59 -33.46
C GLU A 5 -23.09 -56.91 -32.42
N VAL A 6 -22.88 -58.20 -32.10
CA VAL A 6 -21.84 -58.63 -31.16
C VAL A 6 -20.43 -58.36 -31.72
N LYS A 7 -20.24 -58.48 -33.04
CA LYS A 7 -18.96 -58.14 -33.69
C LYS A 7 -18.69 -56.64 -33.67
N ILE A 8 -19.69 -55.80 -33.91
CA ILE A 8 -19.55 -54.33 -33.85
C ILE A 8 -19.15 -53.92 -32.43
N PHE A 9 -19.85 -54.41 -31.41
CA PHE A 9 -19.58 -54.07 -30.01
C PHE A 9 -18.19 -54.51 -29.55
N LEU A 10 -17.74 -55.71 -29.94
CA LEU A 10 -16.38 -56.17 -29.63
C LEU A 10 -15.31 -55.34 -30.36
N THR A 11 -15.59 -54.88 -31.57
CA THR A 11 -14.66 -54.03 -32.34
C THR A 11 -14.51 -52.66 -31.71
N GLU A 12 -15.60 -52.07 -31.23
CA GLU A 12 -15.59 -50.77 -30.52
C GLU A 12 -14.81 -50.85 -29.20
N ILE A 13 -14.98 -51.92 -28.41
CA ILE A 13 -14.21 -52.13 -27.17
C ILE A 13 -12.71 -52.27 -27.47
N CYS A 14 -12.34 -53.05 -28.49
CA CYS A 14 -10.95 -53.21 -28.88
C CYS A 14 -10.31 -51.89 -29.35
N LEU A 15 -11.05 -51.09 -30.13
CA LEU A 15 -10.59 -49.76 -30.56
C LEU A 15 -10.41 -48.80 -29.37
N PHE A 16 -11.34 -48.80 -28.42
CA PHE A 16 -11.24 -47.99 -27.21
C PHE A 16 -10.02 -48.37 -26.36
N ASN A 17 -9.80 -49.67 -26.15
CA ASN A 17 -8.63 -50.16 -25.42
C ASN A 17 -7.31 -49.83 -26.13
N ALA A 18 -7.27 -50.02 -27.46
CA ALA A 18 -6.09 -49.69 -28.25
C ALA A 18 -5.77 -48.19 -28.23
N GLN A 19 -6.80 -47.33 -28.26
CA GLN A 19 -6.61 -45.88 -28.13
C GLN A 19 -6.04 -45.52 -26.75
N HIS A 20 -6.59 -46.09 -25.67
CA HIS A 20 -6.10 -45.86 -24.32
C HIS A 20 -4.65 -46.34 -24.14
N GLU A 21 -4.28 -47.48 -24.73
CA GLU A 21 -2.89 -47.98 -24.72
C GLU A 21 -1.95 -47.07 -25.52
N ALA A 22 -2.38 -46.58 -26.68
CA ALA A 22 -1.61 -45.64 -27.48
C ALA A 22 -1.38 -44.31 -26.73
N ASP A 23 -2.40 -43.79 -26.06
CA ASP A 23 -2.30 -42.59 -25.24
C ASP A 23 -1.35 -42.78 -24.05
N GLU A 24 -1.38 -43.95 -23.39
CA GLU A 24 -0.48 -44.27 -22.28
C GLU A 24 0.98 -44.42 -22.75
N LEU A 25 1.21 -45.03 -23.91
CA LEU A 25 2.55 -45.11 -24.51
C LEU A 25 3.07 -43.72 -24.89
N ALA A 26 2.22 -42.84 -25.44
CA ALA A 26 2.58 -41.46 -25.72
C ALA A 26 2.93 -40.70 -24.43
N ARG A 27 2.16 -40.90 -23.35
CA ARG A 27 2.43 -40.32 -22.03
C ARG A 27 3.77 -40.78 -21.47
N LEU A 28 4.09 -42.07 -21.57
CA LEU A 28 5.37 -42.63 -21.12
C LEU A 28 6.55 -42.11 -21.96
N GLY A 29 6.38 -42.01 -23.29
CA GLY A 29 7.36 -41.39 -24.18
C GLY A 29 7.66 -39.94 -23.80
N PHE A 30 6.61 -39.16 -23.50
CA PHE A 30 6.76 -37.79 -23.02
C PHE A 30 7.50 -37.68 -21.68
N LEU A 31 7.20 -38.56 -20.71
CA LEU A 31 7.91 -38.58 -19.42
C LEU A 31 9.39 -38.96 -19.58
N ASP A 32 9.69 -39.90 -20.47
CA ASP A 32 11.08 -40.25 -20.78
C ASP A 32 11.82 -39.07 -21.44
N GLU A 33 11.16 -38.36 -22.35
CA GLU A 33 11.73 -37.16 -22.96
C GLU A 33 11.97 -36.04 -21.93
N LEU A 34 11.02 -35.79 -21.03
CA LEU A 34 11.18 -34.84 -19.92
C LEU A 34 12.35 -35.21 -19.00
N ASN A 35 12.51 -36.51 -18.69
CA ASN A 35 13.62 -36.98 -17.87
C ASN A 35 14.98 -36.78 -18.57
N ARG A 36 15.04 -36.70 -19.91
CA ARG A 36 16.30 -36.45 -20.63
C ARG A 36 16.69 -34.96 -20.68
N ILE A 37 15.80 -34.05 -20.27
CA ILE A 37 16.09 -32.61 -20.28
C ILE A 37 17.01 -32.27 -19.12
N ILE A 38 18.12 -31.61 -19.44
CA ILE A 38 19.06 -31.06 -18.46
C ILE A 38 18.61 -29.64 -18.10
N PHE A 39 18.41 -29.40 -16.81
CA PHE A 39 18.07 -28.08 -16.30
C PHE A 39 19.32 -27.40 -15.75
N TYR A 40 19.36 -26.08 -15.83
CA TYR A 40 20.45 -25.27 -15.32
C TYR A 40 19.87 -24.31 -14.29
N GLU A 41 20.19 -24.53 -13.01
CA GLU A 41 19.67 -23.70 -11.92
C GLU A 41 20.80 -22.99 -11.18
N PRO A 42 20.60 -21.73 -10.77
CA PRO A 42 21.50 -21.05 -9.87
C PRO A 42 21.58 -21.79 -8.54
N THR A 43 22.79 -21.90 -8.00
CA THR A 43 23.03 -22.39 -6.65
C THR A 43 22.37 -21.51 -5.59
N GLN A 44 21.76 -22.13 -4.58
CA GLN A 44 21.15 -21.41 -3.47
C GLN A 44 22.19 -20.76 -2.54
N PRO A 45 21.85 -19.65 -1.87
CA PRO A 45 22.69 -19.05 -0.84
C PRO A 45 23.13 -20.08 0.20
N GLY A 46 24.43 -20.21 0.43
CA GLY A 46 25.03 -21.20 1.35
C GLY A 46 25.60 -22.45 0.70
N HIS A 47 25.41 -22.67 -0.61
CA HIS A 47 26.05 -23.75 -1.35
C HIS A 47 27.56 -23.46 -1.59
N PRO A 48 28.47 -24.44 -1.53
CA PRO A 48 29.92 -24.21 -1.75
C PRO A 48 30.26 -23.58 -3.10
N LYS A 49 29.41 -23.78 -4.11
CA LYS A 49 29.53 -23.22 -5.47
C LYS A 49 28.58 -22.03 -5.72
N TYR A 50 28.25 -21.27 -4.68
CA TYR A 50 27.29 -20.17 -4.79
C TYR A 50 27.68 -19.16 -5.88
N ARG A 51 26.71 -18.76 -6.72
CA ARG A 51 26.82 -17.98 -7.98
C ARG A 51 27.20 -18.76 -9.23
N GLU A 52 27.51 -20.05 -9.11
CA GLU A 52 27.63 -20.92 -10.27
C GLU A 52 26.27 -21.53 -10.62
N VAL A 53 26.10 -21.80 -11.92
CA VAL A 53 24.94 -22.51 -12.46
C VAL A 53 25.28 -24.00 -12.46
N LEU A 54 24.41 -24.83 -11.88
CA LEU A 54 24.59 -26.28 -11.84
C LEU A 54 23.62 -26.97 -12.81
N GLU A 55 24.12 -28.02 -13.45
CA GLU A 55 23.29 -28.98 -14.16
C GLU A 55 22.50 -29.81 -13.14
N ILE A 56 21.19 -29.77 -13.27
CA ILE A 56 20.25 -30.51 -12.44
C ILE A 56 19.45 -31.42 -13.34
N HIS A 57 19.51 -32.71 -13.01
CA HIS A 57 18.63 -33.70 -13.60
C HIS A 57 17.38 -33.80 -12.72
N ARG A 58 16.22 -33.45 -13.28
CA ARG A 58 14.94 -33.59 -12.58
C ARG A 58 14.38 -34.98 -12.85
N ASN A 59 13.94 -35.68 -11.81
CA ASN A 59 13.27 -36.98 -11.93
C ASN A 59 11.75 -36.76 -11.76
N TYR A 60 11.00 -37.11 -12.80
CA TYR A 60 9.54 -36.95 -12.84
C TYR A 60 8.77 -38.21 -12.40
N GLU A 61 9.39 -39.10 -11.63
CA GLU A 61 8.69 -40.17 -10.93
C GLU A 61 7.53 -39.61 -10.07
N ARG A 62 6.43 -40.35 -10.02
CA ARG A 62 5.19 -39.94 -9.33
C ARG A 62 5.44 -39.54 -7.86
N SER A 63 6.30 -40.25 -7.16
CA SER A 63 6.69 -39.97 -5.76
C SER A 63 7.39 -38.61 -5.65
N ASN A 64 8.35 -38.34 -6.53
CA ASN A 64 9.11 -37.09 -6.56
C ASN A 64 8.23 -35.90 -6.93
N VAL A 65 7.43 -36.03 -7.98
CA VAL A 65 6.47 -34.99 -8.39
C VAL A 65 5.48 -34.71 -7.26
N SER A 66 4.95 -35.75 -6.61
CA SER A 66 4.05 -35.58 -5.47
C SER A 66 4.74 -34.88 -4.28
N GLY A 67 6.02 -35.15 -4.05
CA GLY A 67 6.82 -34.48 -3.03
C GLY A 67 7.04 -33.00 -3.37
N MET A 68 7.42 -32.69 -4.61
CA MET A 68 7.62 -31.32 -5.09
C MET A 68 6.34 -30.49 -4.97
N VAL A 69 5.20 -31.03 -5.43
CA VAL A 69 3.91 -30.33 -5.36
C VAL A 69 3.53 -30.07 -3.90
N ARG A 70 3.70 -31.04 -3.01
CA ARG A 70 3.44 -30.84 -1.56
C ARG A 70 4.32 -29.76 -0.96
N PHE A 71 5.60 -29.76 -1.29
CA PHE A 71 6.53 -28.75 -0.82
C PHE A 71 6.19 -27.36 -1.34
N GLN A 72 5.86 -27.23 -2.64
CA GLN A 72 5.41 -25.98 -3.23
C GLN A 72 4.12 -25.47 -2.61
N LEU A 73 3.18 -26.37 -2.29
CA LEU A 73 1.93 -26.02 -1.63
C LEU A 73 2.19 -25.42 -0.24
N VAL A 74 3.08 -26.02 0.55
CA VAL A 74 3.50 -25.47 1.85
C VAL A 74 4.13 -24.08 1.71
N GLN A 75 4.96 -23.86 0.68
CA GLN A 75 5.54 -22.53 0.45
C GLN A 75 4.48 -21.50 0.09
N LEU A 76 3.54 -21.86 -0.79
CA LEU A 76 2.45 -20.97 -1.18
C LEU A 76 1.56 -20.63 0.02
N ASP A 77 1.23 -21.61 0.85
CA ASP A 77 0.44 -21.39 2.08
C ASP A 77 1.15 -20.41 3.02
N ALA A 78 2.47 -20.54 3.19
CA ALA A 78 3.26 -19.62 4.01
C ALA A 78 3.22 -18.18 3.46
N LEU A 79 3.41 -18.01 2.14
CA LEU A 79 3.34 -16.68 1.49
C LEU A 79 1.93 -16.06 1.60
N LEU A 80 0.88 -16.86 1.48
CA LEU A 80 -0.50 -16.39 1.61
C LEU A 80 -0.83 -15.93 3.03
N GLU A 81 -0.32 -16.62 4.05
CA GLU A 81 -0.50 -16.18 5.44
C GLU A 81 0.32 -14.91 5.74
N GLU A 82 1.53 -14.77 5.19
CA GLU A 82 2.32 -13.53 5.28
C GLU A 82 1.59 -12.35 4.63
N GLU A 83 1.07 -12.52 3.41
CA GLU A 83 0.29 -11.49 2.72
C GLU A 83 -0.98 -11.10 3.52
N ARG A 84 -1.67 -12.09 4.09
CA ARG A 84 -2.85 -11.84 4.94
C ARG A 84 -2.48 -11.05 6.19
N ALA A 85 -1.35 -11.35 6.83
CA ALA A 85 -0.87 -10.63 8.00
C ALA A 85 -0.58 -9.15 7.65
N LEU A 86 0.18 -8.90 6.59
CA LEU A 86 0.48 -7.54 6.10
C LEU A 86 -0.79 -6.75 5.76
N LYS A 87 -1.79 -7.41 5.17
CA LYS A 87 -3.07 -6.79 4.85
C LYS A 87 -3.83 -6.33 6.10
N GLU A 88 -3.90 -7.16 7.15
CA GLU A 88 -4.56 -6.76 8.39
C GLU A 88 -3.78 -5.68 9.15
N GLU A 89 -2.44 -5.71 9.09
CA GLU A 89 -1.59 -4.63 9.61
C GLU A 89 -1.88 -3.31 8.90
N ALA A 90 -1.84 -3.27 7.56
CA ALA A 90 -2.12 -2.07 6.77
C ALA A 90 -3.53 -1.51 7.04
N LYS A 91 -4.52 -2.39 7.22
CA LYS A 91 -5.89 -2.02 7.59
C LYS A 91 -5.96 -1.43 9.00
N SER A 92 -5.22 -2.00 9.96
CA SER A 92 -5.13 -1.47 11.32
C SER A 92 -4.47 -0.08 11.33
N HIS A 93 -3.40 0.10 10.54
CA HIS A 93 -2.68 1.35 10.37
C HIS A 93 -3.59 2.42 9.73
N SER A 94 -4.30 2.09 8.66
CA SER A 94 -5.29 2.98 8.03
C SER A 94 -6.36 3.44 9.02
N LYS A 95 -6.85 2.54 9.88
CA LYS A 95 -7.84 2.88 10.91
C LYS A 95 -7.27 3.82 11.98
N LEU A 96 -6.01 3.61 12.38
CA LEU A 96 -5.32 4.49 13.32
C LEU A 96 -5.13 5.89 12.71
N MET A 97 -4.62 5.96 11.48
CA MET A 97 -4.41 7.23 10.77
C MET A 97 -5.70 8.02 10.59
N ARG A 98 -6.82 7.35 10.30
CA ARG A 98 -8.13 8.02 10.25
C ARG A 98 -8.51 8.67 11.58
N ARG A 99 -8.36 7.94 12.69
CA ARG A 99 -8.68 8.46 14.03
C ARG A 99 -7.81 9.65 14.40
N LEU A 100 -6.50 9.55 14.13
CA LEU A 100 -5.57 10.65 14.37
C LEU A 100 -5.94 11.88 13.53
N GLY A 101 -6.30 11.67 12.26
CA GLY A 101 -6.80 12.75 11.39
C GLY A 101 -8.05 13.42 11.94
N ASP A 102 -9.02 12.65 12.43
CA ASP A 102 -10.25 13.18 13.04
C ASP A 102 -9.97 13.99 14.32
N GLU A 103 -9.02 13.53 15.15
CA GLU A 103 -8.58 14.20 16.37
C GLU A 103 -7.91 15.54 16.05
N VAL A 104 -6.92 15.55 15.16
CA VAL A 104 -6.23 16.76 14.72
C VAL A 104 -7.22 17.78 14.11
N LEU A 105 -8.16 17.34 13.28
CA LEU A 105 -9.19 18.23 12.72
C LEU A 105 -10.12 18.80 13.79
N THR A 106 -10.35 18.08 14.88
CA THR A 106 -11.15 18.55 16.00
C THR A 106 -10.38 19.58 16.82
N GLU A 107 -9.10 19.32 17.11
CA GLU A 107 -8.21 20.28 17.79
C GLU A 107 -8.07 21.59 17.01
N ILE A 108 -7.86 21.51 15.69
CA ILE A 108 -7.79 22.69 14.82
C ILE A 108 -9.09 23.50 14.89
N ARG A 109 -10.25 22.84 14.84
CA ARG A 109 -11.54 23.52 14.94
C ARG A 109 -11.71 24.24 16.28
N LEU A 110 -11.38 23.58 17.39
CA LEU A 110 -11.43 24.20 18.72
C LEU A 110 -10.48 25.39 18.84
N ALA A 111 -9.26 25.27 18.30
CA ALA A 111 -8.29 26.37 18.28
C ALA A 111 -8.82 27.58 17.49
N MET A 112 -9.43 27.34 16.32
CA MET A 112 -10.06 28.40 15.54
C MET A 112 -11.23 29.07 16.27
N GLU A 113 -12.08 28.29 16.95
CA GLU A 113 -13.19 28.83 17.76
C GLU A 113 -12.68 29.70 18.92
N ASN A 114 -11.62 29.26 19.61
CA ASN A 114 -11.00 30.03 20.69
C ASN A 114 -10.41 31.35 20.18
N LEU A 115 -9.67 31.32 19.07
CA LEU A 115 -9.13 32.54 18.45
C LEU A 115 -10.24 33.53 18.05
N GLN A 116 -11.36 33.02 17.52
CA GLN A 116 -12.51 33.88 17.20
C GLN A 116 -13.16 34.50 18.45
N LEU A 117 -13.16 33.78 19.58
CA LEU A 117 -13.67 34.30 20.85
C LEU A 117 -12.74 35.38 21.42
N GLU A 118 -11.43 35.18 21.33
CA GLU A 118 -10.42 36.17 21.74
C GLU A 118 -10.52 37.45 20.91
N GLU A 119 -10.62 37.36 19.57
CA GLU A 119 -10.80 38.53 18.70
C GLU A 119 -12.09 39.30 19.05
N LEU A 120 -13.19 38.59 19.34
CA LEU A 120 -14.42 39.22 19.80
C LEU A 120 -14.23 39.93 21.14
N HIS A 121 -13.54 39.30 22.09
CA HIS A 121 -13.28 39.88 23.40
C HIS A 121 -12.42 41.15 23.32
N GLU A 122 -11.39 41.16 22.47
CA GLU A 122 -10.56 42.35 22.21
C GLU A 122 -11.40 43.48 21.62
N ARG A 123 -12.21 43.23 20.58
CA ARG A 123 -13.11 44.24 20.01
C ARG A 123 -14.09 44.83 21.03
N PHE A 124 -14.65 43.99 21.91
CA PHE A 124 -15.53 44.47 22.98
C PHE A 124 -14.78 45.32 24.02
N SER A 125 -13.54 44.97 24.33
CA SER A 125 -12.69 45.72 25.27
C SER A 125 -12.28 47.08 24.72
N GLU A 126 -11.95 47.18 23.42
CA GLU A 126 -11.63 48.43 22.73
C GLU A 126 -12.84 49.39 22.70
N LEU A 127 -14.04 48.88 22.42
CA LEU A 127 -15.28 49.67 22.46
C LEU A 127 -15.63 50.18 23.87
N SER A 128 -15.16 49.51 24.93
CA SER A 128 -15.39 49.92 26.32
C SER A 128 -14.43 51.03 26.79
N LEU A 129 -13.35 51.30 26.06
CA LEU A 129 -12.33 52.28 26.44
C LEU A 129 -12.47 53.62 25.70
N GLU A 130 -13.20 53.68 24.58
CA GLU A 130 -13.42 54.92 23.83
C GLU A 130 -14.68 55.72 24.22
N ASP A 131 -15.63 55.18 25.00
CA ASP A 131 -16.87 55.91 25.31
C ASP A 131 -17.08 56.25 26.81
N LEU A 132 -16.80 57.54 27.10
CA LEU A 132 -17.48 58.51 28.00
C LEU A 132 -16.76 58.97 29.30
N PRO A 133 -16.98 60.23 29.79
CA PRO A 133 -18.15 61.09 29.51
C PRO A 133 -17.95 62.63 29.38
N ARG A 134 -18.88 63.33 28.68
CA ARG A 134 -19.33 64.68 29.12
C ARG A 134 -20.74 65.11 28.64
N ASN A 135 -21.73 64.78 29.48
CA ASN A 135 -22.85 65.61 29.93
C ASN A 135 -23.42 66.72 29.00
N ARG A 136 -24.70 66.59 28.59
CA ARG A 136 -25.75 67.58 28.92
C ARG A 136 -27.18 67.09 28.63
N ASN A 137 -27.96 67.02 29.72
CA ASN A 137 -29.41 67.21 29.82
C ASN A 137 -30.31 66.52 28.77
N ARG A 138 -30.99 65.45 29.17
CA ARG A 138 -32.34 65.19 28.64
C ARG A 138 -33.22 64.47 29.65
N LEU A 139 -34.40 65.05 29.81
CA LEU A 139 -35.50 64.64 30.68
C LEU A 139 -35.85 63.16 30.51
N VAL A 140 -36.15 62.55 31.64
CA VAL A 140 -36.79 61.25 31.80
C VAL A 140 -38.21 61.30 31.24
N PRO A 141 -38.62 60.35 30.39
CA PRO A 141 -39.99 59.87 30.37
C PRO A 141 -40.03 58.41 30.85
N THR A 142 -40.76 58.22 31.93
CA THR A 142 -41.19 56.93 32.45
C THR A 142 -41.91 56.15 31.36
N HIS A 143 -41.34 55.04 30.89
CA HIS A 143 -42.09 54.03 30.15
C HIS A 143 -41.92 52.66 30.81
N GLN A 144 -43.09 52.12 31.16
CA GLN A 144 -43.33 50.81 31.76
C GLN A 144 -42.69 49.67 30.95
N PRO A 145 -42.27 48.57 31.61
CA PRO A 145 -41.92 47.34 30.91
C PRO A 145 -43.18 46.57 30.55
N THR A 146 -43.64 46.68 29.30
CA THR A 146 -44.55 45.70 28.70
C THR A 146 -43.75 44.46 28.34
N ASN A 147 -43.89 43.41 29.16
CA ASN A 147 -43.42 42.06 28.88
C ASN A 147 -44.20 41.49 27.68
N ASP A 148 -43.64 41.65 26.48
CA ASP A 148 -44.16 41.03 25.26
C ASP A 148 -43.13 40.01 24.75
N PRO A 149 -43.40 38.69 24.76
CA PRO A 149 -42.39 37.64 24.52
C PRO A 149 -42.14 37.37 23.03
N ARG A 150 -42.21 38.38 22.16
CA ARG A 150 -42.15 38.19 20.69
C ARG A 150 -40.90 38.69 19.98
N ASN A 151 -39.93 39.26 20.67
CA ASN A 151 -38.68 39.70 20.05
C ASN A 151 -37.50 38.84 20.50
N ALA A 152 -37.51 37.57 20.08
CA ALA A 152 -36.29 36.78 19.93
C ALA A 152 -35.38 37.53 18.95
N ARG A 153 -34.30 38.13 19.47
CA ARG A 153 -33.29 38.84 18.67
C ARG A 153 -32.75 37.90 17.61
N ALA A 154 -33.00 38.30 16.36
CA ALA A 154 -32.49 37.69 15.16
C ALA A 154 -30.98 37.47 15.27
N GLY A 155 -30.55 36.24 14.98
CA GLY A 155 -29.14 35.88 14.86
C GLY A 155 -28.45 36.82 13.87
N SER A 156 -27.39 37.46 14.32
CA SER A 156 -26.46 38.20 13.48
C SER A 156 -25.90 37.22 12.45
N LYS A 157 -26.42 37.26 11.23
CA LYS A 157 -25.87 36.54 10.08
C LYS A 157 -24.51 37.17 9.79
N ARG A 158 -23.43 36.57 10.30
CA ARG A 158 -22.07 36.79 9.78
C ARG A 158 -22.17 36.55 8.28
N LYS A 159 -22.06 37.62 7.49
CA LYS A 159 -21.89 37.52 6.04
C LYS A 159 -20.54 36.84 5.86
N GLN A 160 -20.53 35.56 5.49
CA GLN A 160 -19.30 34.99 4.93
C GLN A 160 -18.91 35.86 3.73
N PRO A 161 -17.61 36.10 3.52
CA PRO A 161 -17.16 36.63 2.24
C PRO A 161 -17.75 35.70 1.17
N ASP A 162 -18.49 36.25 0.22
CA ASP A 162 -18.79 35.55 -1.04
C ASP A 162 -17.45 35.39 -1.77
N GLU A 163 -16.65 34.42 -1.32
CA GLU A 163 -15.58 33.88 -2.15
C GLU A 163 -16.29 33.27 -3.36
N ASP A 164 -16.01 33.84 -4.53
CA ASP A 164 -16.68 33.47 -5.77
C ASP A 164 -16.45 31.98 -6.01
N LEU A 165 -17.51 31.20 -5.83
CA LEU A 165 -17.49 29.74 -5.89
C LEU A 165 -16.91 29.25 -7.22
N GLU A 166 -17.06 30.04 -8.28
CA GLU A 166 -16.49 29.75 -9.59
C GLU A 166 -14.98 30.00 -9.64
N GLU A 167 -14.46 30.99 -8.93
CA GLU A 167 -13.01 31.25 -8.84
C GLU A 167 -12.32 30.14 -8.03
N LEU A 168 -12.93 29.72 -6.91
CA LEU A 168 -12.41 28.61 -6.10
C LEU A 168 -12.42 27.29 -6.89
N LYS A 169 -13.50 27.01 -7.61
CA LYS A 169 -13.59 25.84 -8.49
C LYS A 169 -12.52 25.87 -9.59
N HIS A 170 -12.29 27.03 -10.20
CA HIS A 170 -11.26 27.19 -11.21
C HIS A 170 -9.85 26.93 -10.66
N GLU A 171 -9.57 27.37 -9.43
CA GLU A 171 -8.30 27.12 -8.76
C GLU A 171 -8.08 25.62 -8.48
N TYR A 172 -9.11 24.91 -8.00
CA TYR A 172 -9.02 23.46 -7.79
C TYR A 172 -8.82 22.68 -9.08
N GLU A 173 -9.54 23.02 -10.16
CA GLU A 173 -9.34 22.39 -11.47
C GLU A 173 -7.93 22.64 -12.03
N LYS A 174 -7.33 23.81 -11.75
CA LYS A 174 -5.95 24.10 -12.12
C LYS A 174 -4.96 23.22 -11.35
N ARG A 175 -5.15 23.05 -10.04
CA ARG A 175 -4.30 22.18 -9.21
C ARG A 175 -4.41 20.72 -9.64
N ILE A 176 -5.61 20.23 -9.95
CA ILE A 176 -5.82 18.86 -10.44
C ILE A 176 -5.02 18.61 -11.72
N ARG A 177 -5.11 19.52 -12.69
CA ARG A 177 -4.34 19.42 -13.95
C ARG A 177 -2.83 19.38 -13.71
N GLN A 178 -2.31 20.19 -12.79
CA GLN A 178 -0.90 20.17 -12.42
C GLN A 178 -0.48 18.83 -11.81
N CYS A 179 -1.28 18.28 -10.89
CA CYS A 179 -1.00 16.97 -10.30
C CYS A 179 -1.02 15.85 -11.36
N GLU A 180 -1.95 15.91 -12.33
CA GLU A 180 -2.02 14.94 -13.42
C GLU A 180 -0.77 14.98 -14.31
N GLU A 181 -0.26 16.18 -14.61
CA GLU A 181 0.98 16.37 -15.37
C GLU A 181 2.20 15.82 -14.61
N GLU A 182 2.34 16.12 -13.32
CA GLU A 182 3.42 15.61 -12.47
C GLU A 182 3.39 14.07 -12.38
N LEU A 183 2.21 13.48 -12.19
CA LEU A 183 2.04 12.03 -12.15
C LEU A 183 2.45 11.39 -13.48
N HIS A 184 2.11 12.04 -14.59
CA HIS A 184 2.48 11.56 -15.91
C HIS A 184 3.99 11.64 -16.14
N GLU A 185 4.65 12.68 -15.66
CA GLU A 185 6.10 12.80 -15.67
C GLU A 185 6.80 11.71 -14.85
N VAL A 186 6.32 11.43 -13.63
CA VAL A 186 6.85 10.35 -12.78
C VAL A 186 6.67 9.00 -13.47
N THR A 187 5.50 8.75 -14.06
CA THR A 187 5.22 7.50 -14.79
C THR A 187 6.18 7.32 -15.97
N ARG A 188 6.37 8.38 -16.76
CA ARG A 188 7.33 8.40 -17.87
C ARG A 188 8.74 8.12 -17.36
N TYR A 189 9.18 8.81 -16.30
CA TYR A 189 10.49 8.59 -15.70
C TYR A 189 10.71 7.14 -15.26
N LEU A 190 9.74 6.53 -14.58
CA LEU A 190 9.83 5.14 -14.13
C LEU A 190 9.80 4.13 -15.29
N SER A 191 9.15 4.47 -16.40
CA SER A 191 9.15 3.63 -17.61
C SER A 191 10.48 3.67 -18.37
N GLU A 192 11.14 4.83 -18.40
CA GLU A 192 12.44 5.04 -19.03
C GLU A 192 13.60 4.57 -18.13
N ASN A 193 13.43 4.68 -16.82
CA ASN A 193 14.41 4.26 -15.82
C ASN A 193 13.90 3.00 -15.14
N ILE A 194 14.30 1.84 -15.67
CA ILE A 194 14.10 0.55 -15.00
C ILE A 194 14.75 0.65 -13.62
N THR A 195 13.94 0.92 -12.61
CA THR A 195 14.33 0.83 -11.22
C THR A 195 14.57 -0.65 -10.95
N ARG A 196 15.83 -1.09 -11.09
CA ARG A 196 16.23 -2.40 -10.61
C ARG A 196 15.90 -2.43 -9.13
N GLU A 197 14.95 -3.28 -8.78
CA GLU A 197 14.63 -3.61 -7.39
C GLU A 197 15.95 -3.97 -6.70
N ARG A 198 16.42 -3.08 -5.81
CA ARG A 198 17.61 -3.37 -5.01
C ARG A 198 17.19 -4.45 -4.04
N HIS A 199 17.51 -5.70 -4.37
CA HIS A 199 17.32 -6.80 -3.44
C HIS A 199 18.24 -6.55 -2.23
N TYR A 200 17.65 -6.09 -1.13
CA TYR A 200 18.30 -6.00 0.18
C TYR A 200 18.43 -7.39 0.80
N GLY A 201 19.01 -8.35 0.05
CA GLY A 201 19.44 -9.62 0.62
C GLY A 201 20.63 -9.41 1.55
N ASP A 202 21.11 -10.47 2.19
CA ASP A 202 22.37 -10.41 2.94
C ASP A 202 23.54 -10.25 1.98
N ILE A 203 23.81 -9.01 1.57
CA ILE A 203 24.94 -8.65 0.72
C ILE A 203 26.20 -8.81 1.58
N ARG A 204 26.86 -9.95 1.43
CA ARG A 204 28.22 -10.13 1.94
C ARG A 204 29.17 -9.21 1.18
N MET A 205 29.90 -8.38 1.91
CA MET A 205 30.94 -7.50 1.38
C MET A 205 32.01 -8.33 0.66
N LYS A 206 32.47 -7.87 -0.50
CA LYS A 206 33.56 -8.54 -1.23
C LYS A 206 34.88 -8.40 -0.46
N ASP A 207 35.73 -9.42 -0.54
CA ASP A 207 37.04 -9.42 0.13
C ASP A 207 37.94 -8.24 -0.29
N SER A 208 37.75 -7.68 -1.49
CA SER A 208 38.49 -6.49 -1.96
C SER A 208 38.03 -5.18 -1.31
N GLU A 209 36.85 -5.18 -0.69
CA GLU A 209 36.15 -3.99 -0.20
C GLU A 209 36.13 -3.93 1.34
N TYR A 210 36.90 -4.80 2.02
CA TYR A 210 36.97 -4.87 3.49
C TYR A 210 37.40 -3.56 4.18
N HIS A 211 37.98 -2.62 3.45
CA HIS A 211 38.40 -1.31 3.95
C HIS A 211 37.26 -0.28 3.98
N VAL A 212 36.07 -0.62 3.45
CA VAL A 212 34.89 0.25 3.49
C VAL A 212 34.33 0.29 4.90
N VAL A 213 34.10 1.51 5.39
CA VAL A 213 33.54 1.78 6.72
C VAL A 213 32.05 2.04 6.60
N CYS A 214 31.25 1.37 7.44
CA CYS A 214 29.84 1.68 7.56
C CYS A 214 29.64 3.06 8.20
N VAL A 215 28.98 3.99 7.51
CA VAL A 215 28.75 5.36 8.04
C VAL A 215 27.85 5.40 9.26
N TYR A 216 27.04 4.36 9.48
CA TYR A 216 26.08 4.34 10.58
C TYR A 216 26.65 3.75 11.87
N CYS A 217 27.33 2.61 11.78
CA CYS A 217 27.88 1.92 12.96
C CYS A 217 29.39 2.06 13.11
N LEU A 218 30.07 2.63 12.11
CA LEU A 218 31.52 2.82 12.04
C LEU A 218 32.33 1.51 12.02
N GLU A 219 31.68 0.36 11.85
CA GLU A 219 32.35 -0.92 11.65
C GLU A 219 32.94 -0.99 10.23
N THR A 220 34.13 -1.55 10.12
CA THR A 220 34.86 -1.67 8.86
C THR A 220 34.80 -3.11 8.37
N GLY A 221 34.48 -3.31 7.10
CA GLY A 221 34.62 -4.62 6.46
C GLY A 221 33.54 -5.66 6.79
N THR A 222 32.51 -5.33 7.56
CA THR A 222 31.48 -6.31 7.99
C THR A 222 30.22 -6.24 7.14
N HIS A 223 29.82 -5.06 6.68
CA HIS A 223 28.63 -4.82 5.86
C HIS A 223 28.73 -3.47 5.15
N TYR A 224 27.99 -3.32 4.04
CA TYR A 224 27.82 -2.00 3.44
C TYR A 224 26.89 -1.15 4.30
N SER A 225 27.07 0.17 4.27
CA SER A 225 26.28 1.13 5.04
C SER A 225 24.77 0.96 4.84
N ASP A 226 24.33 0.72 3.60
CA ASP A 226 22.93 0.48 3.23
C ASP A 226 22.38 -0.88 3.71
N ALA A 227 23.24 -1.78 4.21
CA ALA A 227 22.89 -3.05 4.81
C ALA A 227 23.23 -3.11 6.31
N CYS A 228 23.39 -1.95 6.98
CA CYS A 228 23.82 -1.90 8.38
C CYS A 228 22.80 -2.53 9.34
N PRO A 229 23.13 -3.63 10.05
CA PRO A 229 22.18 -4.36 10.89
C PRO A 229 21.69 -3.53 12.08
N LYS A 230 22.46 -2.54 12.55
CA LYS A 230 22.05 -1.63 13.63
C LYS A 230 20.96 -0.64 13.21
N TYR A 231 20.84 -0.37 11.90
CA TYR A 231 19.94 0.66 11.36
C TYR A 231 18.94 0.11 10.32
N ARG A 232 19.07 -1.17 9.93
CA ARG A 232 18.17 -1.88 8.99
C ARG A 232 16.72 -1.94 9.50
N SER A 233 16.50 -1.80 10.80
CA SER A 233 15.16 -1.80 11.42
C SER A 233 14.33 -0.54 11.17
N VAL A 234 14.86 0.48 10.47
CA VAL A 234 14.13 1.74 10.21
C VAL A 234 13.52 1.81 8.80
N LEU A 235 13.86 0.88 7.90
CA LEU A 235 13.37 0.86 6.51
C LEU A 235 12.63 -0.43 6.12
N THR A 236 12.33 -1.32 7.06
CA THR A 236 11.16 -2.18 6.93
C THR A 236 9.94 -1.29 7.01
N VAL A 237 9.45 -0.90 5.83
CA VAL A 237 8.15 -0.25 5.63
C VAL A 237 7.10 -1.12 6.32
N ILE A 238 6.54 -0.54 7.39
CA ILE A 238 5.24 -0.88 7.96
C ILE A 238 4.16 -0.51 6.93
#